data_AF-A0A2V7J1L4-F1
#
_entry.id   AF-A0A2V7J1L4-F1
#
_cell.length_a   1.000
_cell.length_b   1.000
_cell.length_c   1.000
_cell.angle_alpha   90.00
_cell.angle_beta   90.00
_cell.angle_gamma   90.00
#
_symmetry.space_group_name_H-M   'P 1'
#
loop_
_entity.id
_entity.type
_entity.pdbx_description
1 polymer ?
#
loop_
_entity_poly.entity_id
_entity_poly.type
_entity_poly.pdbx_seq_one_letter_code
_entity_poly.pdbx_strand_id
1 'polypeptide(L)'
;EGEFLIEETFGMQKGVGGGNFLILAEDAEAALAAAEAAVDAMTNQPGVILPFPGGVVRSGSKVGSRRYKGMVATTNDPFAPTLRAMTKSQVPEGVNSVLEIVLDGTDAPSIEAAMRLGIPAACRPGGRTITAGNYGGKLGPHHFHLRRIMSDVA
;
A
#
# COMPACT_ATOMS: atom_id res chain seq x y z
N GLU A 1 18.76 -34.14 15.67
CA GLU A 1 19.89 -33.25 15.32
C GLU A 1 20.42 -32.41 16.50
N GLY A 2 19.75 -32.37 17.67
CA GLY A 2 20.32 -31.71 18.87
C GLY A 2 19.26 -31.04 19.74
N GLU A 3 19.63 -29.92 20.36
CA GLU A 3 18.78 -29.10 21.23
C GLU A 3 18.36 -27.81 20.54
N PHE A 4 17.14 -27.32 20.85
CA PHE A 4 16.60 -26.06 20.34
C PHE A 4 16.60 -25.01 21.45
N LEU A 5 17.43 -23.98 21.29
CA LEU A 5 17.50 -22.83 22.19
C LEU A 5 16.54 -21.74 21.72
N ILE A 6 15.74 -21.23 22.65
CA ILE A 6 14.77 -20.16 22.42
C ILE A 6 14.73 -19.23 23.63
N GLU A 7 14.47 -17.95 23.38
CA GLU A 7 14.23 -16.94 24.43
C GLU A 7 12.96 -17.28 25.23
N GLU A 8 13.00 -17.02 26.55
CA GLU A 8 11.84 -17.19 27.44
C GLU A 8 10.75 -16.14 27.14
N THR A 9 11.16 -14.93 26.70
CA THR A 9 10.25 -13.80 26.50
C THR A 9 10.53 -13.05 25.20
N PHE A 10 9.47 -12.51 24.60
CA PHE A 10 9.53 -11.70 23.39
C PHE A 10 8.83 -10.36 23.63
N GLY A 11 9.47 -9.26 23.21
CA GLY A 11 8.91 -7.93 23.34
C GLY A 11 7.71 -7.71 22.42
N MET A 12 6.69 -7.02 22.93
CA MET A 12 5.55 -6.53 22.14
C MET A 12 5.41 -5.02 22.36
N GLN A 13 5.12 -4.30 21.29
CA GLN A 13 4.78 -2.88 21.34
C GLN A 13 3.57 -2.58 20.47
N LYS A 14 2.94 -1.43 20.71
CA LYS A 14 1.86 -0.93 19.84
C LYS A 14 2.49 -0.39 18.56
N GLY A 15 2.19 -1.04 17.43
CA GLY A 15 2.58 -0.58 16.10
C GLY A 15 1.48 0.22 15.39
N VAL A 16 1.79 0.61 14.16
CA VAL A 16 0.86 1.25 13.23
C VAL A 16 0.71 0.33 12.02
N GLY A 17 -0.53 -0.03 11.67
CA GLY A 17 -0.81 -0.85 10.50
C GLY A 17 -1.57 -0.09 9.42
N GLY A 18 -1.39 -0.49 8.16
CA GLY A 18 -2.18 -0.01 7.03
C GLY A 18 -1.73 1.31 6.42
N GLY A 19 -0.49 1.74 6.64
CA GLY A 19 0.13 2.74 5.77
C GLY A 19 0.12 2.21 4.34
N ASN A 20 -0.25 3.01 3.34
CA ASN A 20 -0.33 2.51 1.97
C ASN A 20 -0.13 3.59 0.91
N PHE A 21 0.24 3.15 -0.29
CA PHE A 21 0.11 3.93 -1.51
C PHE A 21 -0.26 3.01 -2.69
N LEU A 22 -0.91 3.58 -3.69
CA LEU A 22 -1.34 2.91 -4.91
C LEU A 22 -0.49 3.39 -6.09
N ILE A 23 -0.12 2.45 -6.93
CA ILE A 23 0.58 2.62 -8.19
C ILE A 23 -0.42 2.41 -9.32
N LEU A 24 -0.69 3.46 -10.09
CA LEU A 24 -1.58 3.41 -11.24
C LEU A 24 -0.73 3.47 -12.51
N ALA A 25 -0.76 2.40 -13.31
CA ALA A 25 0.10 2.24 -14.48
C ALA A 25 -0.70 1.86 -15.74
N GLU A 26 -0.08 2.07 -16.90
CA GLU A 26 -0.71 1.86 -18.20
C GLU A 26 -1.04 0.40 -18.51
N ASP A 27 -0.30 -0.54 -17.93
CA ASP A 27 -0.55 -1.97 -18.05
C ASP A 27 -0.06 -2.74 -16.81
N ALA A 28 -0.26 -4.06 -16.83
CA ALA A 28 0.07 -4.94 -15.71
C ALA A 28 1.58 -5.09 -15.48
N GLU A 29 2.38 -5.07 -16.54
CA GLU A 29 3.83 -5.23 -16.47
C GLU A 29 4.48 -4.00 -15.86
N ALA A 30 4.11 -2.81 -16.33
CA ALA A 30 4.54 -1.55 -15.77
C ALA A 30 4.14 -1.39 -14.29
N ALA A 31 2.90 -1.79 -13.93
CA ALA A 31 2.47 -1.77 -12.54
C ALA A 31 3.33 -2.69 -11.65
N LEU A 32 3.57 -3.92 -12.10
CA LEU A 32 4.33 -4.90 -11.33
C LEU A 32 5.78 -4.47 -11.17
N ALA A 33 6.43 -4.04 -12.26
CA ALA A 33 7.83 -3.58 -12.22
C ALA A 33 8.02 -2.35 -11.31
N ALA A 34 7.04 -1.46 -11.25
CA ALA A 34 7.03 -0.34 -10.30
C ALA A 34 6.81 -0.80 -8.85
N ALA A 35 5.89 -1.76 -8.63
CA ALA A 35 5.61 -2.30 -7.32
C ALA A 35 6.81 -3.06 -6.74
N GLU A 36 7.44 -3.93 -7.52
CA GLU A 36 8.64 -4.68 -7.14
C GLU A 36 9.80 -3.73 -6.81
N ALA A 37 10.00 -2.68 -7.60
CA ALA A 37 11.02 -1.66 -7.29
C ALA A 37 10.79 -0.95 -5.96
N ALA A 38 9.53 -0.66 -5.65
CA ALA A 38 9.16 -0.05 -4.38
C ALA A 38 9.40 -1.02 -3.22
N VAL A 39 9.00 -2.28 -3.39
CA VAL A 39 9.25 -3.36 -2.42
C VAL A 39 10.74 -3.50 -2.17
N ASP A 40 11.56 -3.59 -3.22
CA ASP A 40 13.01 -3.71 -3.11
C ASP A 40 13.63 -2.53 -2.35
N ALA A 41 13.20 -1.29 -2.66
CA ALA A 41 13.70 -0.08 -2.02
C ALA A 41 13.32 0.02 -0.52
N MET A 42 12.23 -0.64 -0.12
CA MET A 42 11.78 -0.70 1.27
C MET A 42 12.23 -1.98 1.99
N THR A 43 12.75 -2.96 1.25
CA THR A 43 13.24 -4.21 1.80
C THR A 43 14.46 -3.93 2.68
N ASN A 44 14.43 -4.42 3.92
CA ASN A 44 15.38 -4.12 5.00
C ASN A 44 15.23 -2.75 5.67
N GLN A 45 14.18 -1.98 5.39
CA GLN A 45 13.94 -0.77 6.17
C GLN A 45 13.56 -1.14 7.62
N PRO A 46 14.33 -0.71 8.64
CA PRO A 46 14.05 -1.07 10.01
C PRO A 46 12.66 -0.60 10.46
N GLY A 47 11.99 -1.45 11.23
CA GLY A 47 10.70 -1.11 11.83
C GLY A 47 9.51 -1.12 10.87
N VAL A 48 9.67 -1.60 9.63
CA VAL A 48 8.57 -1.74 8.66
C VAL A 48 8.56 -3.13 8.03
N ILE A 49 7.36 -3.64 7.78
CA ILE A 49 7.12 -4.83 6.97
C ILE A 49 6.11 -4.53 5.86
N LEU A 50 6.17 -5.31 4.78
CA LEU A 50 5.19 -5.31 3.70
C LEU A 50 4.44 -6.65 3.74
N PRO A 51 3.30 -6.74 4.44
CA PRO A 51 2.76 -8.02 4.91
C PRO A 51 2.05 -8.85 3.83
N PHE A 52 1.84 -8.28 2.64
CA PHE A 52 1.17 -8.98 1.54
C PHE A 52 2.14 -9.87 0.75
N PRO A 53 1.65 -10.83 -0.05
CA PRO A 53 2.51 -11.70 -0.86
C PRO A 53 3.46 -10.90 -1.75
N GLY A 54 4.77 -11.06 -1.54
CA GLY A 54 5.80 -10.28 -2.24
C GLY A 54 5.75 -8.77 -1.96
N GLY A 55 5.07 -8.34 -0.90
CA GLY A 55 4.85 -6.94 -0.55
C GLY A 55 3.78 -6.21 -1.37
N VAL A 56 3.06 -6.91 -2.27
CA VAL A 56 2.16 -6.29 -3.26
C VAL A 56 0.70 -6.73 -3.08
N VAL A 57 -0.21 -5.77 -3.17
CA VAL A 57 -1.66 -5.98 -3.12
C VAL A 57 -2.27 -5.79 -4.50
N ARG A 58 -2.97 -6.81 -4.98
CA ARG A 58 -3.70 -6.76 -6.26
C ARG A 58 -5.22 -6.65 -6.11
N SER A 59 -5.77 -7.05 -4.97
CA SER A 59 -7.22 -7.14 -4.79
C SER A 59 -7.88 -5.77 -4.58
N GLY A 60 -7.25 -4.91 -3.77
CA GLY A 60 -7.77 -3.63 -3.32
C GLY A 60 -9.08 -3.76 -2.54
N SER A 61 -9.18 -3.17 -1.35
CA SER A 61 -10.40 -3.29 -0.53
C SER A 61 -11.04 -1.94 -0.21
N LYS A 62 -12.37 -1.95 -0.07
CA LYS A 62 -13.13 -0.87 0.56
C LYS A 62 -13.95 -1.44 1.71
N VAL A 63 -14.22 -0.60 2.71
CA VAL A 63 -15.07 -0.95 3.85
C VAL A 63 -16.51 -1.18 3.39
N GLY A 64 -17.09 -2.28 3.86
CA GLY A 64 -18.47 -2.63 3.63
C GLY A 64 -18.75 -3.17 2.23
N SER A 65 -20.04 -3.25 1.90
CA SER A 65 -20.55 -3.60 0.59
C SER A 65 -21.77 -2.76 0.26
N ARG A 66 -21.92 -2.37 -1.02
CA ARG A 66 -23.14 -1.71 -1.51
C ARG A 66 -24.29 -2.71 -1.72
N ARG A 67 -23.98 -4.00 -1.92
CA ARG A 67 -24.95 -5.03 -2.34
C ARG A 67 -25.17 -6.10 -1.27
N TYR A 68 -24.11 -6.55 -0.60
CA TYR A 68 -24.16 -7.69 0.31
C TYR A 68 -24.14 -7.22 1.76
N LYS A 69 -25.29 -7.32 2.44
CA LYS A 69 -25.39 -6.98 3.87
C LYS A 69 -24.45 -7.87 4.69
N GLY A 70 -23.79 -7.28 5.70
CA GLY A 70 -22.89 -8.00 6.61
C GLY A 70 -21.47 -8.24 6.09
N MET A 71 -21.16 -7.90 4.84
CA MET A 71 -19.78 -7.96 4.33
C MET A 71 -18.94 -6.80 4.88
N VAL A 72 -17.84 -7.15 5.56
CA VAL A 72 -16.92 -6.18 6.19
C VAL A 72 -16.03 -5.48 5.16
N ALA A 73 -15.61 -6.20 4.11
CA ALA A 73 -14.80 -5.65 3.04
C ALA A 73 -15.25 -6.21 1.69
N THR A 74 -15.16 -5.39 0.65
CA THR A 74 -15.36 -5.80 -0.75
C THR A 74 -14.32 -5.13 -1.64
N THR A 75 -14.24 -5.54 -2.91
CA THR A 75 -13.33 -4.92 -3.88
C THR A 75 -13.50 -3.40 -3.93
N ASN A 76 -12.38 -2.69 -4.04
CA ASN A 76 -12.37 -1.24 -4.21
C ASN A 76 -12.71 -0.88 -5.66
N ASP A 77 -13.98 -1.02 -6.04
CA ASP A 77 -14.45 -0.81 -7.41
C ASP A 77 -14.04 0.53 -8.04
N PRO A 78 -13.99 1.68 -7.32
CA PRO A 78 -13.47 2.92 -7.89
C PRO A 78 -12.04 2.83 -8.45
N PHE A 79 -11.23 1.89 -7.95
CA PHE A 79 -9.86 1.66 -8.41
C PHE A 79 -9.70 0.44 -9.32
N ALA A 80 -10.79 -0.21 -9.74
CA ALA A 80 -10.76 -1.37 -10.63
C ALA A 80 -10.88 -0.93 -12.11
N PRO A 81 -9.83 -1.06 -12.94
CA PRO A 81 -9.85 -0.58 -14.33
C PRO A 81 -10.95 -1.22 -15.18
N THR A 82 -11.27 -2.50 -14.93
CA THR A 82 -12.31 -3.24 -15.65
C THR A 82 -13.74 -2.85 -15.25
N LEU A 83 -13.92 -2.14 -14.13
CA LEU A 83 -15.23 -1.74 -13.61
C LEU A 83 -15.53 -0.25 -13.83
N ARG A 84 -14.70 0.47 -14.60
CA ARG A 84 -14.84 1.92 -14.85
C ARG A 84 -16.24 2.35 -15.28
N ALA A 85 -16.89 1.56 -16.12
CA ALA A 85 -18.24 1.85 -16.62
C ALA A 85 -19.35 1.61 -15.59
N MET A 86 -19.07 0.89 -14.51
CA MET A 86 -20.04 0.46 -13.50
C MET A 86 -19.96 1.21 -12.18
N THR A 87 -19.02 2.15 -12.04
CA THR A 87 -18.80 2.90 -10.81
C THR A 87 -18.29 4.31 -11.07
N LYS A 88 -18.31 5.14 -10.04
CA LYS A 88 -17.59 6.42 -10.07
C LYS A 88 -16.09 6.15 -9.97
N SER A 89 -15.49 5.83 -11.11
CA SER A 89 -14.07 5.51 -11.24
C SER A 89 -13.20 6.64 -10.73
N GLN A 90 -12.15 6.27 -9.99
CA GLN A 90 -11.01 7.10 -9.63
C GLN A 90 -9.78 6.77 -10.47
N VAL A 91 -9.89 5.79 -11.37
CA VAL A 91 -8.79 5.43 -12.27
C VAL A 91 -8.79 6.38 -13.47
N PRO A 92 -7.69 7.14 -13.72
CA PRO A 92 -7.57 8.04 -14.86
C PRO A 92 -7.58 7.33 -16.22
N GLU A 93 -7.80 8.09 -17.28
CA GLU A 93 -7.60 7.61 -18.66
C GLU A 93 -6.16 7.14 -18.88
N GLY A 94 -5.98 6.10 -19.70
CA GLY A 94 -4.67 5.52 -20.02
C GLY A 94 -4.07 4.60 -18.96
N VAL A 95 -4.61 4.55 -17.74
CA VAL A 95 -4.25 3.52 -16.74
C VAL A 95 -4.99 2.22 -17.08
N ASN A 96 -4.39 1.04 -16.93
CA ASN A 96 -5.12 -0.24 -17.05
C ASN A 96 -4.76 -1.25 -15.95
N SER A 97 -3.85 -0.89 -15.04
CA SER A 97 -3.51 -1.70 -13.88
C SER A 97 -3.31 -0.81 -12.65
N VAL A 98 -3.76 -1.30 -11.51
CA VAL A 98 -3.59 -0.65 -10.21
C VAL A 98 -3.08 -1.69 -9.23
N LEU A 99 -1.96 -1.38 -8.58
CA LEU A 99 -1.42 -2.17 -7.47
C LEU A 99 -1.30 -1.28 -6.23
N GLU A 100 -1.34 -1.89 -5.07
CA GLU A 100 -1.21 -1.22 -3.78
C GLU A 100 -0.03 -1.82 -3.03
N ILE A 101 0.72 -0.98 -2.32
CA ILE A 101 1.69 -1.41 -1.33
C ILE A 101 1.14 -1.04 0.03
N VAL A 102 1.09 -2.01 0.95
CA VAL A 102 0.69 -1.82 2.34
C VAL A 102 1.91 -2.00 3.24
N LEU A 103 2.03 -1.12 4.22
CA LEU A 103 3.11 -1.03 5.18
C LEU A 103 2.52 -1.11 6.59
N ASP A 104 3.06 -2.02 7.38
CA ASP A 104 2.87 -2.04 8.83
C ASP A 104 4.22 -1.72 9.47
N GLY A 105 4.22 -0.93 10.54
CA GLY A 105 5.45 -0.49 11.18
C GLY A 105 5.36 -0.36 12.69
N THR A 106 6.53 -0.26 13.31
CA THR A 106 6.70 -0.07 14.76
C THR A 106 6.18 1.29 15.22
N ASP A 107 6.23 2.28 14.33
CA ASP A 107 5.74 3.64 14.55
C ASP A 107 5.43 4.33 13.21
N ALA A 108 4.77 5.49 13.26
CA ALA A 108 4.42 6.26 12.08
C ALA A 108 5.65 6.83 11.33
N PRO A 109 6.69 7.39 12.00
CA PRO A 109 7.90 7.84 11.32
C PRO A 109 8.60 6.76 10.50
N SER A 110 8.64 5.51 10.97
CA SER A 110 9.23 4.39 10.24
C SER A 110 8.47 4.13 8.93
N ILE A 111 7.13 4.17 8.97
CA ILE A 111 6.29 4.07 7.76
C ILE A 111 6.54 5.25 6.81
N GLU A 112 6.61 6.48 7.31
CA GLU A 112 6.91 7.65 6.48
C GLU A 112 8.28 7.53 5.81
N ALA A 113 9.29 7.07 6.54
CA ALA A 113 10.63 6.83 6.00
C ALA A 113 10.62 5.75 4.91
N ALA A 114 9.91 4.64 5.11
CA ALA A 114 9.74 3.62 4.08
C ALA A 114 9.03 4.17 2.84
N MET A 115 7.93 4.94 3.01
CA MET A 115 7.23 5.59 1.90
C MET A 115 8.12 6.55 1.10
N ARG A 116 9.03 7.28 1.76
CA ARG A 116 10.02 8.16 1.09
C ARG A 116 10.98 7.40 0.19
N LEU A 117 11.25 6.13 0.47
CA LEU A 117 12.10 5.28 -0.36
C LEU A 117 11.28 4.59 -1.47
N GLY A 118 10.12 4.02 -1.11
CA GLY A 118 9.30 3.24 -2.02
C GLY A 118 8.65 4.06 -3.13
N ILE A 119 8.15 5.27 -2.83
CA ILE A 119 7.42 6.08 -3.82
C ILE A 119 8.33 6.53 -4.97
N PRO A 120 9.54 7.11 -4.75
CA PRO A 120 10.47 7.40 -5.83
C PRO A 120 10.85 6.16 -6.65
N ALA A 121 11.09 5.02 -6.00
CA ALA A 121 11.45 3.79 -6.68
C ALA A 121 10.31 3.25 -7.57
N ALA A 122 9.06 3.49 -7.18
CA ALA A 122 7.87 3.16 -7.98
C ALA A 122 7.70 4.05 -9.23
N CYS A 123 8.34 5.23 -9.28
CA CYS A 123 8.25 6.16 -10.41
C CYS A 123 9.05 5.67 -11.63
N ARG A 124 8.60 4.56 -12.24
CA ARG A 124 9.20 3.93 -13.43
C ARG A 124 8.41 4.24 -14.71
N PRO A 125 9.00 4.02 -15.91
CA PRO A 125 8.27 4.11 -17.17
C PRO A 125 6.95 3.31 -17.15
N GLY A 126 5.90 3.86 -17.75
CA GLY A 126 4.54 3.30 -17.72
C GLY A 126 3.75 3.58 -16.44
N GLY A 127 4.42 4.00 -15.36
CA GLY A 127 3.80 4.55 -14.16
C GLY A 127 3.16 5.92 -14.45
N ARG A 128 1.88 6.08 -14.15
CA ARG A 128 1.11 7.31 -14.46
C ARG A 128 0.84 8.15 -13.24
N THR A 129 0.49 7.53 -12.13
CA THR A 129 0.06 8.26 -10.93
C THR A 129 0.35 7.45 -9.67
N ILE A 130 0.82 8.13 -8.64
CA ILE A 130 0.86 7.63 -7.27
C ILE A 130 -0.26 8.31 -6.48
N THR A 131 -1.02 7.52 -5.74
CA THR A 131 -2.05 8.03 -4.81
C THR A 131 -2.07 7.18 -3.53
N ALA A 132 -2.98 7.42 -2.61
CA ALA A 132 -3.14 6.63 -1.39
C ALA A 132 -4.61 6.32 -1.08
N GLY A 133 -4.83 5.12 -0.57
CA GLY A 133 -6.12 4.64 -0.10
C GLY A 133 -6.43 5.26 1.25
N ASN A 134 -7.64 5.77 1.40
CA ASN A 134 -8.12 6.33 2.66
C ASN A 134 -9.61 6.06 2.86
N TYR A 135 -10.05 6.15 4.11
CA TYR A 135 -11.43 5.91 4.52
C TYR A 135 -12.10 7.21 4.97
N GLY A 136 -11.81 8.32 4.28
CA GLY A 136 -12.37 9.65 4.57
C GLY A 136 -11.91 10.25 5.90
N GLY A 137 -10.79 9.78 6.45
CA GLY A 137 -10.20 10.28 7.71
C GLY A 137 -10.94 9.85 8.98
N LYS A 138 -11.93 8.94 8.88
CA LYS A 138 -12.82 8.59 10.00
C LYS A 138 -12.49 7.25 10.68
N LEU A 139 -11.58 6.46 10.12
CA LEU A 139 -11.31 5.10 10.58
C LEU A 139 -10.01 5.00 11.40
N GLY A 140 -8.91 5.52 10.85
CA GLY A 140 -7.57 5.40 11.44
C GLY A 140 -7.09 6.72 12.06
N PRO A 141 -6.33 6.67 13.17
CA PRO A 141 -5.77 7.86 13.82
C PRO A 141 -4.53 8.43 13.10
N HIS A 142 -3.86 7.64 12.25
CA HIS A 142 -2.66 8.05 11.51
C HIS A 142 -3.00 8.40 10.06
N HIS A 143 -2.63 9.61 9.62
CA HIS A 143 -2.86 10.09 8.26
C HIS A 143 -1.51 10.39 7.58
N PHE A 144 -1.11 9.53 6.65
CA PHE A 144 0.13 9.63 5.89
C PHE A 144 -0.08 10.50 4.64
N HIS A 145 0.09 11.82 4.78
CA HIS A 145 -0.10 12.75 3.68
C HIS A 145 1.07 12.72 2.71
N LEU A 146 0.90 12.09 1.53
CA LEU A 146 1.96 11.90 0.54
C LEU A 146 2.71 13.19 0.19
N ARG A 147 1.99 14.31 0.00
CA ARG A 147 2.64 15.59 -0.31
C ARG A 147 3.62 16.01 0.79
N ARG A 148 3.26 15.86 2.07
CA ARG A 148 4.15 16.18 3.20
C ARG A 148 5.35 15.23 3.24
N ILE A 149 5.08 13.94 3.09
CA ILE A 149 6.12 12.89 3.04
C ILE A 149 7.11 13.13 1.90
N MET A 150 6.67 13.71 0.78
CA MET A 150 7.56 13.98 -0.35
C MET A 150 8.19 15.39 -0.32
N SER A 151 7.66 16.32 0.48
CA SER A 151 8.16 17.69 0.56
C SER A 151 9.47 17.84 1.35
N ASP A 152 9.73 16.99 2.35
CA ASP A 152 10.96 17.12 3.18
C ASP A 152 12.17 16.42 2.55
N VAL A 153 12.19 16.30 1.21
CA VAL A 153 13.37 15.87 0.44
C VAL A 153 14.16 17.13 0.11
N ALA A 154 15.10 17.48 1.00
CA ALA A 154 16.13 18.48 0.75
C ALA A 154 17.35 17.83 0.09
#